data_AF-A0A3C1YU85-F1
#
_entry.id   AF-A0A3C1YU85-F1
#
_cell.length_a   1.000
_cell.length_b   1.000
_cell.length_c   1.000
_cell.angle_alpha   90.00
_cell.angle_beta   90.00
_cell.angle_gamma   90.00
#
_symmetry.space_group_name_H-M   'P 1'
#
loop_
_entity.id
_entity.type
_entity.pdbx_description
1 polymer ?
#
loop_
_entity_poly.entity_id
_entity_poly.type
_entity_poly.pdbx_seq_one_letter_code
_entity_poly.pdbx_strand_id
1 'polypeptide(L)'
;MTLSEIYSKVRSNKRINRGEGLFLLRNAQLLDLGDLANEIRFKKNPDPTVTFVLDSNPNYTNVCNIDCIFCAFYRHPGEEGVYTHSVDEMVQKFKESAKKGITTILLQGGVNPELPFEYYVQMVERTIKEVPEVYPHFYSTSEILEMARVSGLTLSKVLQRLWDAGQLSIPGGGAEILSDRVKKKISSKKGTSADWLNVMREAHKIGFKSTATMMYGHLENDEDIIDHLEVIRELQDEYQGFTAFVPWSFKPGNTPREKIIPTYATPKRYLEIIAFSRIYLDNFDHVQASWFSEGKKTG
;
A
#
# COMPACT_ATOMS: atom_id res chain seq x y z
N MET A 1 11.90 -8.48 30.42
CA MET A 1 11.67 -8.60 28.97
C MET A 1 13.01 -8.69 28.28
N THR A 2 13.36 -9.88 27.80
CA THR A 2 14.57 -10.16 27.02
C THR A 2 14.18 -10.57 25.59
N LEU A 3 15.12 -10.49 24.65
CA LEU A 3 14.89 -10.99 23.28
C LEU A 3 14.52 -12.48 23.29
N SER A 4 15.18 -13.28 24.14
CA SER A 4 14.90 -14.72 24.27
C SER A 4 13.45 -15.01 24.68
N GLU A 5 12.90 -14.23 25.61
CA GLU A 5 11.49 -14.34 26.04
C GLU A 5 10.53 -14.06 24.87
N ILE A 6 10.78 -12.99 24.09
CA ILE A 6 9.97 -12.64 22.92
C ILE A 6 10.09 -13.72 21.83
N TYR A 7 11.30 -14.20 21.54
CA TYR A 7 11.51 -15.26 20.55
C TYR A 7 10.77 -16.54 20.92
N SER A 8 10.84 -16.97 22.19
CA SER A 8 10.10 -18.14 22.69
C SER A 8 8.59 -17.98 22.54
N LYS A 9 8.08 -16.79 22.85
CA LYS A 9 6.66 -16.44 22.69
C LYS A 9 6.21 -16.54 21.24
N VAL A 10 6.96 -15.94 20.31
CA VAL A 10 6.68 -15.99 18.86
C VAL A 10 6.75 -17.43 18.34
N ARG A 11 7.77 -18.21 18.72
CA ARG A 11 7.89 -19.64 18.32
C ARG A 11 6.72 -20.49 18.80
N SER A 12 6.12 -20.12 19.93
CA SER A 12 4.91 -20.72 20.49
C SER A 12 3.60 -20.19 19.87
N ASN A 13 3.68 -19.48 18.73
CA ASN A 13 2.55 -18.86 18.01
C ASN A 13 1.71 -17.91 18.89
N LYS A 14 2.32 -17.26 19.89
CA LYS A 14 1.64 -16.26 20.72
C LYS A 14 1.92 -14.87 20.17
N ARG A 15 0.85 -14.08 20.00
CA ARG A 15 0.92 -12.68 19.55
C ARG A 15 1.77 -11.82 20.50
N ILE A 16 2.65 -11.01 19.91
CA ILE A 16 3.41 -9.99 20.64
C ILE A 16 2.63 -8.68 20.69
N ASN A 17 2.69 -8.00 21.84
CA ASN A 17 2.06 -6.70 22.04
C ASN A 17 2.95 -5.56 21.50
N ARG A 18 2.39 -4.35 21.50
CA ARG A 18 3.07 -3.12 21.05
C ARG A 18 4.45 -2.90 21.68
N GLY A 19 4.56 -3.08 22.99
CA GLY A 19 5.82 -2.86 23.73
C GLY A 19 6.89 -3.91 23.41
N GLU A 20 6.49 -5.17 23.30
CA GLU A 20 7.36 -6.26 22.86
C GLU A 20 7.83 -6.04 21.42
N GLY A 21 6.95 -5.61 20.51
CA GLY A 21 7.30 -5.27 19.14
C GLY A 21 8.28 -4.12 19.03
N LEU A 22 8.05 -3.03 19.75
CA LEU A 22 8.96 -1.89 19.78
C LEU A 22 10.34 -2.28 20.33
N PHE A 23 10.37 -3.08 21.40
CA PHE A 23 11.63 -3.60 21.95
C PHE A 23 12.34 -4.51 20.95
N LEU A 24 11.61 -5.40 20.28
CA LEU A 24 12.14 -6.29 19.26
C LEU A 24 12.74 -5.52 18.07
N LEU A 25 12.01 -4.55 17.52
CA LEU A 25 12.43 -3.73 16.38
C LEU A 25 13.72 -2.94 16.65
N ARG A 26 13.95 -2.53 17.90
CA ARG A 26 15.11 -1.74 18.32
C ARG A 26 16.36 -2.55 18.66
N ASN A 27 16.17 -3.75 19.19
CA ASN A 27 17.25 -4.48 19.86
C ASN A 27 17.64 -5.77 19.13
N ALA A 28 16.77 -6.35 18.30
CA ALA A 28 17.06 -7.59 17.61
C ALA A 28 18.07 -7.39 16.47
N GLN A 29 18.92 -8.40 16.27
CA GLN A 29 19.82 -8.44 15.12
C GLN A 29 19.07 -8.95 13.89
N LEU A 30 19.48 -8.49 12.70
CA LEU A 30 18.82 -8.86 11.44
C LEU A 30 18.77 -10.39 11.24
N LEU A 31 19.85 -11.11 11.54
CA LEU A 31 19.91 -12.55 11.31
C LEU A 31 18.92 -13.30 12.22
N ASP A 32 18.83 -12.91 13.49
CA ASP A 32 17.85 -13.48 14.42
C ASP A 32 16.40 -13.21 13.98
N LEU A 33 16.12 -11.98 13.50
CA LEU A 33 14.82 -11.63 12.94
C LEU A 33 14.52 -12.46 11.69
N GLY A 34 15.50 -12.60 10.80
CA GLY A 34 15.39 -13.37 9.57
C GLY A 34 15.06 -14.84 9.82
N ASP A 35 15.78 -15.48 10.74
CA ASP A 35 15.54 -16.88 11.10
C ASP A 35 14.13 -17.06 11.68
N LEU A 36 13.73 -16.21 12.63
CA LEU A 36 12.40 -16.29 13.25
C LEU A 36 11.28 -16.00 12.23
N ALA A 37 11.46 -15.01 11.36
CA ALA A 37 10.51 -14.70 10.31
C ALA A 37 10.39 -15.83 9.28
N ASN A 38 11.51 -16.50 8.96
CA ASN A 38 11.53 -17.64 8.04
C ASN A 38 10.79 -18.85 8.63
N GLU A 39 10.97 -19.14 9.93
CA GLU A 39 10.19 -20.16 10.64
C GLU A 39 8.67 -19.87 10.52
N ILE A 40 8.25 -18.62 10.73
CA ILE A 40 6.84 -18.21 10.62
C ILE A 40 6.35 -18.32 9.16
N ARG A 41 7.17 -17.92 8.19
CA ARG A 41 6.85 -18.03 6.76
C ARG A 41 6.52 -19.47 6.40
N PHE A 42 7.33 -20.45 6.80
CA PHE A 42 7.09 -21.87 6.52
C PHE A 42 5.95 -22.47 7.33
N LYS A 43 5.67 -21.96 8.53
CA LYS A 43 4.46 -22.35 9.28
C LYS A 43 3.18 -21.92 8.56
N LYS A 44 3.14 -20.71 7.99
CA LYS A 44 1.98 -20.17 7.27
C LYS A 44 1.87 -20.69 5.83
N ASN A 45 3.00 -20.78 5.14
CA ASN A 45 3.10 -21.21 3.75
C ASN A 45 4.15 -22.34 3.67
N PRO A 46 3.77 -23.61 3.88
CA PRO A 46 4.73 -24.72 3.92
C PRO A 46 5.43 -25.01 2.59
N ASP A 47 4.79 -24.66 1.48
CA ASP A 47 5.36 -24.83 0.13
C ASP A 47 6.59 -23.91 -0.04
N PRO A 48 7.78 -24.43 -0.40
CA PRO A 48 8.95 -23.60 -0.69
C PRO A 48 8.81 -22.75 -1.95
N THR A 49 7.84 -23.02 -2.81
CA THR A 49 7.55 -22.25 -4.03
C THR A 49 7.12 -20.84 -3.67
N VAL A 50 7.75 -19.84 -4.28
CA VAL A 50 7.38 -18.42 -4.14
C VAL A 50 6.55 -18.03 -5.36
N THR A 51 5.33 -17.54 -5.12
CA THR A 51 4.44 -17.05 -6.17
C THR A 51 4.67 -15.56 -6.42
N PHE A 52 4.35 -15.10 -7.62
CA PHE A 52 4.39 -13.69 -8.00
C PHE A 52 3.18 -13.34 -8.87
N VAL A 53 2.93 -12.04 -9.02
CA VAL A 53 1.93 -11.49 -9.93
C VAL A 53 2.68 -10.71 -11.01
N LEU A 54 2.31 -10.94 -12.28
CA LEU A 54 2.76 -10.08 -13.38
C LEU A 54 1.87 -8.84 -13.42
N ASP A 55 2.37 -7.77 -12.82
CA ASP A 55 1.66 -6.51 -12.62
C ASP A 55 2.21 -5.38 -13.50
N SER A 56 1.38 -4.38 -13.78
CA SER A 56 1.76 -3.14 -14.43
C SER A 56 1.17 -1.94 -13.70
N ASN A 57 1.94 -0.86 -13.60
CA ASN A 57 1.60 0.32 -12.81
C ASN A 57 1.51 1.58 -13.68
N PRO A 58 0.61 1.63 -14.69
CA PRO A 58 0.40 2.85 -15.44
C PRO A 58 -0.24 3.93 -14.55
N ASN A 59 -0.13 5.19 -14.97
CA ASN A 59 -0.85 6.30 -14.35
C ASN A 59 -1.80 6.92 -15.36
N TYR A 60 -3.00 7.31 -14.92
CA TYR A 60 -4.01 7.92 -15.78
C TYR A 60 -3.98 9.45 -15.74
N THR A 61 -3.44 10.05 -14.68
CA THR A 61 -3.23 11.49 -14.55
C THR A 61 -2.08 11.77 -13.61
N ASN A 62 -1.35 12.86 -13.84
CA ASN A 62 -0.43 13.42 -12.85
C ASN A 62 -0.96 14.68 -12.17
N VAL A 63 -2.19 15.13 -12.51
CA VAL A 63 -2.85 16.26 -11.85
C VAL A 63 -3.20 15.87 -10.42
N CYS A 64 -2.73 16.62 -9.43
CA CYS A 64 -3.00 16.33 -8.02
C CYS A 64 -3.21 17.59 -7.20
N ASN A 65 -4.07 17.51 -6.19
CA ASN A 65 -4.33 18.59 -5.23
C ASN A 65 -3.81 18.32 -3.81
N ILE A 66 -3.04 17.24 -3.60
CA ILE A 66 -2.64 16.75 -2.26
C ILE A 66 -1.25 17.24 -1.83
N ASP A 67 -0.37 17.62 -2.75
CA ASP A 67 0.92 18.28 -2.44
C ASP A 67 1.82 17.48 -1.48
N CYS A 68 1.98 16.19 -1.77
CA CYS A 68 2.88 15.33 -1.00
C CYS A 68 4.33 15.75 -1.21
N ILE A 69 5.03 16.16 -0.14
CA ILE A 69 6.42 16.65 -0.22
C ILE A 69 7.42 15.57 -0.68
N PHE A 70 7.04 14.30 -0.61
CA PHE A 70 7.85 13.14 -1.03
C PHE A 70 7.52 12.68 -2.47
N CYS A 71 6.62 13.36 -3.18
CA CYS A 71 6.15 12.94 -4.49
C CYS A 71 6.73 13.85 -5.57
N ALA A 72 7.47 13.28 -6.53
CA ALA A 72 7.98 13.99 -7.71
C ALA A 72 7.00 13.98 -8.89
N PHE A 73 5.97 13.14 -8.80
CA PHE A 73 5.07 12.81 -9.90
C PHE A 73 4.00 13.87 -10.13
N TYR A 74 3.50 14.48 -9.06
CA TYR A 74 2.33 15.35 -9.17
C TYR A 74 2.63 16.65 -9.91
N ARG A 75 1.61 17.20 -10.56
CA ARG A 75 1.58 18.53 -11.15
C ARG A 75 0.29 19.24 -10.76
N HIS A 76 0.36 20.55 -10.62
CA HIS A 76 -0.81 21.41 -10.51
C HIS A 76 -1.38 21.73 -11.90
N PRO A 77 -2.69 22.00 -12.02
CA PRO A 77 -3.28 22.45 -13.27
C PRO A 77 -2.52 23.65 -13.86
N GLY A 78 -2.15 23.56 -15.14
CA GLY A 78 -1.40 24.60 -15.86
C GLY A 78 0.13 24.48 -15.80
N GLU A 79 0.69 23.56 -15.01
CA GLU A 79 2.12 23.29 -15.03
C GLU A 79 2.56 22.51 -16.28
N GLU A 80 3.84 22.62 -16.63
CA GLU A 80 4.42 21.86 -17.73
C GLU A 80 4.39 20.35 -17.45
N GLY A 81 4.03 19.57 -18.48
CA GLY A 81 3.97 18.11 -18.39
C GLY A 81 2.72 17.57 -17.70
N VAL A 82 1.71 18.41 -17.42
CA VAL A 82 0.38 17.97 -17.00
C VAL A 82 -0.26 17.07 -18.07
N TYR A 83 -0.85 15.95 -17.64
CA TYR A 83 -1.67 15.11 -18.50
C TYR A 83 -2.82 14.47 -17.73
N THR A 84 -3.88 14.11 -18.44
CA THR A 84 -4.96 13.23 -17.99
C THR A 84 -5.44 12.43 -19.18
N HIS A 85 -5.27 11.11 -19.11
CA HIS A 85 -5.69 10.18 -20.14
C HIS A 85 -7.19 9.98 -20.14
N SER A 86 -7.78 9.76 -21.30
CA SER A 86 -9.17 9.29 -21.40
C SER A 86 -9.29 7.81 -20.99
N VAL A 87 -10.51 7.36 -20.71
CA VAL A 87 -10.77 5.93 -20.45
C VAL A 87 -10.37 5.06 -21.65
N ASP A 88 -10.59 5.54 -22.88
CA ASP A 88 -10.19 4.83 -24.11
C ASP A 88 -8.68 4.61 -24.20
N GLU A 89 -7.89 5.66 -23.93
CA GLU A 89 -6.43 5.58 -23.94
C GLU A 89 -5.91 4.60 -22.89
N MET A 90 -6.52 4.60 -21.69
CA MET A 90 -6.13 3.68 -20.62
C MET A 90 -6.49 2.24 -20.94
N VAL A 91 -7.71 1.98 -21.44
CA VAL A 91 -8.13 0.63 -21.85
C VAL A 91 -7.24 0.10 -22.97
N GLN A 92 -6.81 0.95 -23.91
CA GLN A 92 -5.85 0.55 -24.94
C GLN A 92 -4.49 0.15 -24.35
N LYS A 93 -3.96 0.92 -23.40
CA LYS A 93 -2.73 0.55 -22.65
C LYS A 93 -2.91 -0.77 -21.88
N PHE A 94 -4.10 -1.03 -21.34
CA PHE A 94 -4.40 -2.27 -20.63
C PHE A 94 -4.40 -3.48 -21.58
N LYS A 95 -4.99 -3.35 -22.78
CA LYS A 95 -4.93 -4.37 -23.84
C LYS A 95 -3.50 -4.68 -24.26
N GLU A 96 -2.66 -3.66 -24.37
CA GLU A 96 -1.23 -3.84 -24.68
C GLU A 96 -0.46 -4.54 -23.57
N SER A 97 -0.85 -4.30 -22.31
CA SER A 97 -0.28 -4.98 -21.15
C SER A 97 -0.71 -6.45 -21.10
N ALA A 98 -1.99 -6.74 -21.34
CA ALA A 98 -2.54 -8.10 -21.41
C ALA A 98 -1.83 -8.95 -22.49
N LYS A 99 -1.53 -8.37 -23.66
CA LYS A 99 -0.74 -9.03 -24.73
C LYS A 99 0.66 -9.46 -24.29
N LYS A 100 1.20 -8.85 -23.22
CA LYS A 100 2.51 -9.19 -22.63
C LYS A 100 2.40 -10.19 -21.46
N GLY A 101 1.20 -10.71 -21.20
CA GLY A 101 0.93 -11.64 -20.09
C GLY A 101 0.74 -10.97 -18.72
N ILE A 102 0.52 -9.65 -18.69
CA ILE A 102 0.17 -8.95 -17.45
C ILE A 102 -1.24 -9.38 -17.02
N THR A 103 -1.39 -9.80 -15.76
CA THR A 103 -2.64 -10.31 -15.20
C THR A 103 -3.28 -9.36 -14.19
N THR A 104 -2.54 -8.35 -13.74
CA THR A 104 -3.02 -7.35 -12.78
C THR A 104 -2.57 -5.98 -13.25
N ILE A 105 -3.41 -4.97 -13.02
CA ILE A 105 -3.01 -3.58 -13.17
C ILE A 105 -3.26 -2.86 -11.85
N LEU A 106 -2.17 -2.43 -11.22
CA LEU A 106 -2.19 -1.49 -10.11
C LEU A 106 -2.26 -0.07 -10.66
N LEU A 107 -3.46 0.49 -10.69
CA LEU A 107 -3.71 1.82 -11.25
C LEU A 107 -3.83 2.86 -10.15
N GLN A 108 -2.89 3.80 -10.11
CA GLN A 108 -2.94 4.97 -9.22
C GLN A 108 -2.50 6.21 -10.00
N GLY A 109 -3.01 7.37 -9.64
CA GLY A 109 -2.66 8.64 -10.29
C GLY A 109 -2.56 9.79 -9.32
N GLY A 110 -2.51 11.00 -9.87
CA GLY A 110 -2.78 12.19 -9.09
C GLY A 110 -4.25 12.26 -8.67
N VAL A 111 -4.52 12.92 -7.54
CA VAL A 111 -5.87 13.15 -7.03
C VAL A 111 -6.45 14.37 -7.76
N ASN A 112 -7.07 14.10 -8.91
CA ASN A 112 -7.57 15.14 -9.81
C ASN A 112 -9.04 15.50 -9.51
N PRO A 113 -9.33 16.70 -8.97
CA PRO A 113 -10.70 17.11 -8.63
C PRO A 113 -11.61 17.35 -9.85
N GLU A 114 -11.04 17.52 -11.04
CA GLU A 114 -11.78 17.78 -12.29
C GLU A 114 -12.34 16.51 -12.93
N LEU A 115 -11.88 15.33 -12.49
CA LEU A 115 -12.38 14.05 -13.01
C LEU A 115 -13.71 13.70 -12.34
N PRO A 116 -14.81 13.54 -13.12
CA PRO A 116 -16.08 13.12 -12.56
C PRO A 116 -15.98 11.68 -12.07
N PHE A 117 -16.76 11.31 -11.04
CA PHE A 117 -16.76 9.94 -10.51
C PHE A 117 -17.01 8.87 -11.58
N GLU A 118 -17.84 9.19 -12.58
CA GLU A 118 -18.17 8.28 -13.68
C GLU A 118 -16.96 7.90 -14.55
N TYR A 119 -15.92 8.74 -14.61
CA TYR A 119 -14.66 8.40 -15.29
C TYR A 119 -14.04 7.13 -14.67
N TYR A 120 -14.03 7.04 -13.34
CA TYR A 120 -13.45 5.93 -12.60
C TYR A 120 -14.30 4.66 -12.73
N VAL A 121 -15.64 4.80 -12.65
CA VAL A 121 -16.54 3.65 -12.81
C VAL A 121 -16.44 3.06 -14.22
N GLN A 122 -16.50 3.90 -15.26
CA GLN A 122 -16.34 3.43 -16.65
C GLN A 122 -14.99 2.75 -16.88
N MET A 123 -13.94 3.23 -16.24
CA MET A 123 -12.62 2.61 -16.35
C MET A 123 -12.60 1.19 -15.78
N VAL A 124 -13.26 0.96 -14.65
CA VAL A 124 -13.44 -0.41 -14.09
C VAL A 124 -14.28 -1.26 -15.03
N GLU A 125 -15.49 -0.81 -15.38
CA GLU A 125 -16.45 -1.58 -16.20
C GLU A 125 -15.83 -2.00 -17.54
N ARG A 126 -15.12 -1.07 -18.20
CA ARG A 126 -14.48 -1.34 -19.48
C ARG A 126 -13.26 -2.23 -19.36
N THR A 127 -12.51 -2.16 -18.25
CA THR A 127 -11.43 -3.12 -18.02
C THR A 127 -12.00 -4.53 -17.90
N ILE A 128 -13.04 -4.73 -17.08
CA ILE A 128 -13.70 -6.03 -16.91
C ILE A 128 -14.28 -6.55 -18.23
N LYS A 129 -14.90 -5.68 -19.02
CA LYS A 129 -15.55 -6.06 -20.28
C LYS A 129 -14.59 -6.29 -21.44
N GLU A 130 -13.58 -5.44 -21.58
CA GLU A 130 -12.73 -5.40 -22.78
C GLU A 130 -11.33 -5.98 -22.58
N VAL A 131 -10.91 -6.20 -21.33
CA VAL A 131 -9.59 -6.74 -20.96
C VAL A 131 -9.73 -7.77 -19.83
N PRO A 132 -10.55 -8.84 -20.00
CA PRO A 132 -10.87 -9.79 -18.94
C PRO A 132 -9.66 -10.58 -18.39
N GLU A 133 -8.53 -10.57 -19.10
CA GLU A 133 -7.27 -11.15 -18.63
C GLU A 133 -6.60 -10.34 -17.52
N VAL A 134 -7.00 -9.08 -17.34
CA VAL A 134 -6.45 -8.16 -16.33
C VAL A 134 -7.42 -8.01 -15.18
N TYR A 135 -6.91 -8.25 -13.97
CA TYR A 135 -7.62 -7.97 -12.73
C TYR A 135 -7.43 -6.50 -12.30
N PRO A 136 -8.51 -5.71 -12.13
CA PRO A 136 -8.39 -4.33 -11.69
C PRO A 136 -7.99 -4.21 -10.21
N HIS A 137 -6.81 -3.66 -9.95
CA HIS A 137 -6.36 -3.30 -8.60
C HIS A 137 -6.20 -1.76 -8.51
N PHE A 138 -7.32 -1.06 -8.67
CA PHE A 138 -7.33 0.37 -8.95
C PHE A 138 -7.56 1.23 -7.70
N TYR A 139 -7.03 2.44 -7.77
CA TYR A 139 -7.31 3.60 -6.92
C TYR A 139 -6.84 3.47 -5.47
N SER A 140 -5.99 4.41 -5.06
CA SER A 140 -5.64 4.61 -3.66
C SER A 140 -6.84 5.09 -2.85
N THR A 141 -6.72 5.01 -1.52
CA THR A 141 -7.75 5.56 -0.63
C THR A 141 -7.91 7.07 -0.80
N SER A 142 -6.85 7.78 -1.21
CA SER A 142 -6.90 9.24 -1.44
C SER A 142 -7.77 9.58 -2.65
N GLU A 143 -7.68 8.79 -3.72
CA GLU A 143 -8.54 8.93 -4.90
C GLU A 143 -9.99 8.59 -4.55
N ILE A 144 -10.24 7.50 -3.80
CA ILE A 144 -11.60 7.11 -3.40
C ILE A 144 -12.28 8.18 -2.53
N LEU A 145 -11.55 8.81 -1.60
CA LEU A 145 -12.06 9.93 -0.81
C LEU A 145 -12.39 11.14 -1.68
N GLU A 146 -11.56 11.42 -2.68
CA GLU A 146 -11.83 12.49 -3.63
C GLU A 146 -13.04 12.18 -4.51
N MET A 147 -13.23 10.94 -4.95
CA MET A 147 -14.42 10.50 -5.67
C MET A 147 -15.70 10.75 -4.84
N ALA A 148 -15.66 10.46 -3.53
CA ALA A 148 -16.77 10.76 -2.62
C ALA A 148 -17.02 12.27 -2.52
N ARG A 149 -15.96 13.08 -2.41
CA ARG A 149 -16.06 14.54 -2.36
C ARG A 149 -16.65 15.13 -3.65
N VAL A 150 -16.15 14.72 -4.81
CA VAL A 150 -16.56 15.22 -6.14
C VAL A 150 -17.98 14.79 -6.50
N SER A 151 -18.36 13.54 -6.18
CA SER A 151 -19.70 13.03 -6.48
C SER A 151 -20.78 13.48 -5.49
N GLY A 152 -20.39 13.91 -4.28
CA GLY A 152 -21.32 14.14 -3.17
C GLY A 152 -21.92 12.84 -2.59
N LEU A 153 -21.45 11.67 -3.03
CA LEU A 153 -21.89 10.38 -2.50
C LEU A 153 -21.14 10.05 -1.20
N THR A 154 -21.81 9.27 -0.35
CA THR A 154 -21.14 8.66 0.81
C THR A 154 -20.07 7.67 0.34
N LEU A 155 -18.99 7.52 1.11
CA LEU A 155 -17.91 6.56 0.86
C LEU A 155 -18.41 5.14 0.54
N SER A 156 -19.35 4.60 1.33
CA SER A 156 -19.92 3.27 1.09
C SER A 156 -20.59 3.15 -0.28
N LYS A 157 -21.31 4.18 -0.75
CA LYS A 157 -21.92 4.21 -2.09
C LYS A 157 -20.89 4.29 -3.21
N VAL A 158 -19.80 5.04 -3.02
CA VAL A 158 -18.69 5.08 -3.98
C VAL A 158 -18.07 3.70 -4.12
N LEU A 159 -17.72 3.07 -3.00
CA LEU A 159 -17.15 1.72 -2.96
C LEU A 159 -18.12 0.68 -3.55
N GLN A 160 -19.41 0.76 -3.23
CA GLN A 160 -20.42 -0.15 -3.79
C GLN A 160 -20.51 -0.01 -5.31
N ARG A 161 -20.45 1.22 -5.83
CA ARG A 161 -20.44 1.43 -7.30
C ARG A 161 -19.20 0.90 -7.98
N LEU A 162 -18.03 1.00 -7.35
CA LEU A 162 -16.80 0.37 -7.86
C LEU A 162 -16.89 -1.16 -7.81
N TRP A 163 -17.48 -1.71 -6.75
CA TRP A 163 -17.74 -3.15 -6.61
C TRP A 163 -18.68 -3.66 -7.69
N ASP A 164 -19.82 -2.99 -7.89
CA ASP A 164 -20.83 -3.35 -8.89
C ASP A 164 -20.28 -3.26 -10.32
N ALA A 165 -19.33 -2.35 -10.56
CA ALA A 165 -18.59 -2.23 -11.81
C ALA A 165 -17.61 -3.39 -12.06
N GLY A 166 -17.31 -4.17 -11.03
CA GLY A 166 -16.46 -5.36 -11.07
C GLY A 166 -15.06 -5.18 -10.48
N GLN A 167 -14.77 -4.06 -9.81
CA GLN A 167 -13.53 -3.94 -9.03
C GLN A 167 -13.68 -4.71 -7.73
N LEU A 168 -12.86 -5.74 -7.54
CA LEU A 168 -12.93 -6.61 -6.36
C LEU A 168 -11.71 -6.45 -5.44
N SER A 169 -10.78 -5.55 -5.79
CA SER A 169 -9.63 -5.26 -4.95
C SER A 169 -9.21 -3.79 -4.93
N ILE A 170 -8.64 -3.35 -3.80
CA ILE A 170 -8.13 -2.00 -3.57
C ILE A 170 -6.65 -2.06 -3.17
N PRO A 171 -5.75 -1.27 -3.81
CA PRO A 171 -4.36 -1.15 -3.41
C PRO A 171 -4.21 -0.40 -2.09
N GLY A 172 -3.23 -0.79 -1.28
CA GLY A 172 -2.94 -0.16 0.01
C GLY A 172 -2.31 1.23 -0.05
N GLY A 173 -2.26 1.86 -1.22
CA GLY A 173 -1.66 3.19 -1.40
C GLY A 173 -2.44 4.29 -0.66
N GLY A 174 -1.76 5.41 -0.39
CA GLY A 174 -2.31 6.50 0.41
C GLY A 174 -2.04 6.38 1.92
N ALA A 175 -1.59 5.21 2.39
CA ALA A 175 -1.18 5.01 3.77
C ALA A 175 0.09 5.81 4.08
N GLU A 176 1.15 5.57 3.29
CA GLU A 176 2.54 5.88 3.62
C GLU A 176 2.93 5.34 4.99
N ILE A 177 2.72 6.12 6.03
CA ILE A 177 2.71 5.64 7.40
C ILE A 177 1.45 6.16 8.10
N LEU A 178 0.83 5.30 8.90
CA LEU A 178 -0.45 5.59 9.57
C LEU A 178 -0.17 6.21 10.93
N SER A 179 0.57 7.32 10.90
CA SER A 179 0.87 8.18 12.04
C SER A 179 0.49 9.60 11.66
N ASP A 180 -0.54 10.17 12.29
CA ASP A 180 -1.02 11.51 11.95
C ASP A 180 0.03 12.59 12.18
N ARG A 181 0.96 12.36 13.11
CA ARG A 181 2.13 13.21 13.31
C ARG A 181 3.00 13.27 12.06
N VAL A 182 3.20 12.14 11.39
CA VAL A 182 3.96 12.06 10.14
C VAL A 182 3.10 12.51 8.96
N LYS A 183 1.85 12.07 8.85
CA LYS A 183 0.92 12.44 7.77
C LYS A 183 0.81 13.96 7.61
N LYS A 184 0.61 14.69 8.72
CA LYS A 184 0.56 16.17 8.72
C LYS A 184 1.83 16.82 8.18
N LYS A 185 3.00 16.20 8.38
CA LYS A 185 4.28 16.71 7.88
C LYS A 185 4.51 16.38 6.41
N ILE A 186 3.96 15.27 5.91
CA ILE A 186 4.14 14.87 4.51
C ILE A 186 3.14 15.55 3.57
N SER A 187 1.94 15.85 4.05
CA SER A 187 0.94 16.67 3.37
C SER A 187 -0.17 17.04 4.35
N SER A 188 -0.50 18.32 4.45
CA SER A 188 -1.66 18.79 5.22
C SER A 188 -3.00 18.57 4.51
N LYS A 189 -2.98 18.31 3.20
CA LYS A 189 -4.17 18.13 2.36
C LYS A 189 -4.57 16.66 2.21
N LYS A 190 -3.65 15.73 2.48
CA LYS A 190 -3.92 14.29 2.44
C LYS A 190 -4.82 13.88 3.61
N GLY A 191 -5.68 12.88 3.37
CA GLY A 191 -6.49 12.27 4.42
C GLY A 191 -5.65 11.76 5.60
N THR A 192 -6.28 11.68 6.77
CA THR A 192 -5.71 11.19 8.03
C THR A 192 -5.52 9.68 8.04
N SER A 193 -4.90 9.14 9.09
CA SER A 193 -4.80 7.70 9.31
C SER A 193 -6.20 7.07 9.49
N ALA A 194 -7.08 7.77 10.19
CA ALA A 194 -8.47 7.36 10.37
C ALA A 194 -9.24 7.30 9.05
N ASP A 195 -9.01 8.25 8.14
CA ASP A 195 -9.64 8.24 6.81
C ASP A 195 -9.20 7.02 6.00
N TRP A 196 -7.90 6.70 5.99
CA TRP A 196 -7.39 5.50 5.30
C TRP A 196 -8.01 4.22 5.87
N LEU A 197 -8.04 4.10 7.21
CA LEU A 197 -8.64 2.95 7.89
C LEU A 197 -10.14 2.86 7.60
N ASN A 198 -10.85 3.98 7.50
CA ASN A 198 -12.27 4.01 7.19
C ASN A 198 -12.55 3.52 5.75
N VAL A 199 -11.75 3.93 4.77
CA VAL A 199 -11.87 3.42 3.39
C VAL A 199 -11.67 1.91 3.35
N MET A 200 -10.61 1.40 3.97
CA MET A 200 -10.36 -0.05 4.00
C MET A 200 -11.45 -0.81 4.74
N ARG A 201 -11.91 -0.31 5.90
CA ARG A 201 -13.00 -0.90 6.68
C ARG A 201 -14.29 -1.01 5.87
N GLU A 202 -14.72 0.07 5.23
CA GLU A 202 -15.94 0.08 4.43
C GLU A 202 -15.82 -0.82 3.20
N ALA A 203 -14.64 -0.87 2.58
CA ALA A 203 -14.38 -1.78 1.47
C ALA A 203 -14.45 -3.24 1.91
N HIS A 204 -13.82 -3.59 3.04
CA HIS A 204 -13.85 -4.97 3.56
C HIS A 204 -15.25 -5.41 3.97
N LYS A 205 -16.10 -4.51 4.50
CA LYS A 205 -17.52 -4.79 4.77
C LYS A 205 -18.30 -5.16 3.51
N ILE A 206 -17.99 -4.54 2.36
CA ILE A 206 -18.63 -4.84 1.08
C ILE A 206 -18.13 -6.18 0.51
N GLY A 207 -16.88 -6.53 0.80
CA GLY A 207 -16.25 -7.78 0.37
C GLY A 207 -14.95 -7.61 -0.42
N PHE A 208 -14.46 -6.38 -0.58
CA PHE A 208 -13.17 -6.12 -1.23
C PHE A 208 -12.04 -6.85 -0.52
N LYS A 209 -11.13 -7.40 -1.31
CA LYS A 209 -9.78 -7.75 -0.84
C LYS A 209 -8.84 -6.59 -1.05
N SER A 210 -7.90 -6.35 -0.15
CA SER A 210 -6.93 -5.27 -0.34
C SER A 210 -5.53 -5.64 0.08
N THR A 211 -4.58 -4.77 -0.23
CA THR A 211 -3.24 -4.81 0.36
C THR A 211 -3.11 -3.70 1.40
N ALA A 212 -2.23 -3.89 2.38
CA ALA A 212 -1.77 -2.83 3.27
C ALA A 212 -0.34 -2.47 2.86
N THR A 213 -0.03 -1.20 2.66
CA THR A 213 1.33 -0.77 2.30
C THR A 213 1.91 0.17 3.34
N MET A 214 3.23 0.14 3.48
CA MET A 214 3.96 1.09 4.33
C MET A 214 5.16 1.65 3.59
N MET A 215 5.16 2.97 3.36
CA MET A 215 6.37 3.71 2.98
C MET A 215 7.11 4.12 4.24
N TYR A 216 8.36 3.70 4.36
CA TYR A 216 9.25 4.05 5.47
C TYR A 216 10.60 4.58 4.95
N GLY A 217 11.50 5.00 5.83
CA GLY A 217 12.79 5.61 5.53
C GLY A 217 12.70 7.10 5.26
N HIS A 218 11.74 7.84 5.84
CA HIS A 218 11.56 9.25 5.52
C HIS A 218 11.45 10.17 6.75
N LEU A 219 10.44 10.04 7.62
CA LEU A 219 10.14 11.00 8.72
C LEU A 219 9.79 10.32 10.05
N GLU A 220 9.50 9.05 9.94
CA GLU A 220 8.97 8.24 11.00
C GLU A 220 10.06 7.79 11.97
N ASN A 221 9.65 7.47 13.18
CA ASN A 221 10.46 6.71 14.13
C ASN A 221 9.93 5.28 14.26
N ASP A 222 10.59 4.46 15.06
CA ASP A 222 10.16 3.08 15.31
C ASP A 222 8.75 3.03 15.92
N GLU A 223 8.37 3.97 16.78
CA GLU A 223 7.01 4.04 17.32
C GLU A 223 5.96 4.20 16.23
N ASP A 224 6.16 5.08 15.25
CA ASP A 224 5.21 5.25 14.15
C ASP A 224 5.09 3.99 13.28
N ILE A 225 6.19 3.23 13.12
CA ILE A 225 6.19 1.95 12.39
C ILE A 225 5.34 0.93 13.16
N ILE A 226 5.54 0.83 14.47
CA ILE A 226 4.72 -0.04 15.33
C ILE A 226 3.26 0.38 15.27
N ASP A 227 2.97 1.68 15.35
CA ASP A 227 1.60 2.19 15.32
C ASP A 227 0.92 1.89 13.99
N HIS A 228 1.62 2.04 12.87
CA HIS A 228 1.12 1.64 11.56
C HIS A 228 0.79 0.14 11.51
N LEU A 229 1.72 -0.71 11.96
CA LEU A 229 1.53 -2.16 11.95
C LEU A 229 0.42 -2.60 12.90
N GLU A 230 0.25 -1.93 14.04
CA GLU A 230 -0.83 -2.22 15.00
C GLU A 230 -2.20 -1.96 14.39
N VAL A 231 -2.42 -0.77 13.81
CA VAL A 231 -3.76 -0.42 13.31
C VAL A 231 -4.20 -1.28 12.11
N ILE A 232 -3.27 -1.72 11.26
CA ILE A 232 -3.61 -2.65 10.17
C ILE A 232 -3.81 -4.08 10.69
N ARG A 233 -3.11 -4.47 11.76
CA ARG A 233 -3.29 -5.77 12.43
C ARG A 233 -4.65 -5.83 13.12
N GLU A 234 -5.06 -4.79 13.82
CA GLU A 234 -6.39 -4.68 14.43
C GLU A 234 -7.49 -4.72 13.37
N LEU A 235 -7.36 -3.96 12.28
CA LEU A 235 -8.35 -3.99 11.20
C LEU A 235 -8.41 -5.37 10.51
N GLN A 236 -7.27 -6.07 10.41
CA GLN A 236 -7.24 -7.43 9.90
C GLN A 236 -7.90 -8.44 10.83
N ASP A 237 -7.84 -8.24 12.16
CA ASP A 237 -8.59 -9.07 13.13
C ASP A 237 -10.11 -8.94 12.93
N GLU A 238 -10.58 -7.74 12.59
CA GLU A 238 -12.02 -7.47 12.40
C GLU A 238 -12.57 -8.06 11.09
N TYR A 239 -11.84 -7.92 9.97
CA TYR A 239 -12.42 -8.20 8.64
C TYR A 239 -11.68 -9.23 7.80
N GLN A 240 -10.41 -9.54 8.11
CA GLN A 240 -9.57 -10.45 7.30
C GLN A 240 -9.58 -10.11 5.80
N GLY A 241 -9.63 -8.81 5.49
CA GLY A 241 -9.74 -8.29 4.12
C GLY A 241 -8.39 -8.07 3.44
N PHE A 242 -7.31 -7.94 4.20
CA PHE A 242 -5.97 -7.80 3.63
C PHE A 242 -5.41 -9.15 3.18
N THR A 243 -4.92 -9.19 1.94
CA THR A 243 -4.25 -10.37 1.37
C THR A 243 -2.75 -10.35 1.63
N ALA A 244 -2.14 -9.16 1.61
CA ALA A 244 -0.71 -8.99 1.83
C ALA A 244 -0.39 -7.65 2.48
N PHE A 245 0.71 -7.64 3.24
CA PHE A 245 1.41 -6.43 3.65
C PHE A 245 2.60 -6.17 2.73
N VAL A 246 2.81 -4.92 2.30
CA VAL A 246 3.85 -4.53 1.35
C VAL A 246 4.64 -3.32 1.88
N PRO A 247 5.81 -3.53 2.50
CA PRO A 247 6.69 -2.44 2.88
C PRO A 247 7.57 -2.02 1.69
N TRP A 248 7.82 -0.73 1.56
CA TRP A 248 8.78 -0.19 0.59
C TRP A 248 9.49 1.03 1.16
N SER A 249 10.75 1.19 0.82
CA SER A 249 11.52 2.35 1.26
C SER A 249 11.22 3.58 0.40
N PHE A 250 11.20 4.75 1.04
CA PHE A 250 11.14 6.04 0.35
C PHE A 250 12.28 6.14 -0.67
N LYS A 251 11.94 6.53 -1.90
CA LYS A 251 12.90 6.69 -2.99
C LYS A 251 13.14 8.19 -3.25
N PRO A 252 14.39 8.67 -3.06
CA PRO A 252 14.74 10.05 -3.36
C PRO A 252 14.87 10.31 -4.87
N GLY A 253 14.87 11.59 -5.24
CA GLY A 253 15.02 12.05 -6.63
C GLY A 253 13.85 12.92 -7.07
N ASN A 254 14.12 14.20 -7.37
CA ASN A 254 13.15 15.17 -7.87
C ASN A 254 11.96 15.43 -6.93
N THR A 255 12.13 15.23 -5.62
CA THR A 255 11.07 15.50 -4.63
C THR A 255 11.39 16.78 -3.85
N PRO A 256 10.38 17.58 -3.45
CA PRO A 256 10.59 18.71 -2.54
C PRO A 256 11.39 18.35 -1.28
N ARG A 257 11.28 17.10 -0.83
CA ARG A 257 11.88 16.59 0.40
C ARG A 257 13.29 15.99 0.26
N GLU A 258 13.77 15.72 -0.96
CA GLU A 258 15.12 15.19 -1.18
C GLU A 258 16.20 16.04 -0.49
N LYS A 259 15.98 17.36 -0.43
CA LYS A 259 16.91 18.32 0.19
C LYS A 259 16.97 18.27 1.73
N ILE A 260 16.07 17.53 2.37
CA ILE A 260 15.83 17.58 3.82
C ILE A 260 16.07 16.22 4.50
N ILE A 261 16.09 15.11 3.75
CA ILE A 261 16.36 13.78 4.32
C ILE A 261 17.88 13.54 4.35
N PRO A 262 18.50 13.46 5.53
CA PRO A 262 19.95 13.33 5.65
C PRO A 262 20.45 11.93 5.29
N THR A 263 19.59 10.90 5.44
CA THR A 263 19.94 9.49 5.23
C THR A 263 18.74 8.69 4.74
N TYR A 264 18.99 7.77 3.80
CA TYR A 264 17.99 6.88 3.24
C TYR A 264 17.99 5.52 3.92
N ALA A 265 16.85 4.83 3.88
CA ALA A 265 16.77 3.45 4.36
C ALA A 265 17.76 2.56 3.60
N THR A 266 18.53 1.79 4.35
CA THR A 266 19.50 0.83 3.79
C THR A 266 18.81 -0.48 3.40
N PRO A 267 19.42 -1.29 2.52
CA PRO A 267 18.97 -2.67 2.28
C PRO A 267 18.84 -3.50 3.57
N LYS A 268 19.74 -3.28 4.54
CA LYS A 268 19.64 -3.89 5.88
C LYS A 268 18.32 -3.54 6.55
N ARG A 269 17.95 -2.25 6.58
CA ARG A 269 16.68 -1.80 7.18
C ARG A 269 15.47 -2.38 6.46
N TYR A 270 15.53 -2.56 5.14
CA TYR A 270 14.45 -3.23 4.40
C TYR A 270 14.24 -4.68 4.85
N LEU A 271 15.32 -5.45 4.95
CA LEU A 271 15.25 -6.83 5.41
C LEU A 271 14.76 -6.92 6.87
N GLU A 272 15.17 -5.98 7.73
CA GLU A 272 14.64 -5.87 9.10
C GLU A 272 13.13 -5.62 9.10
N ILE A 273 12.64 -4.69 8.28
CA ILE A 273 11.21 -4.38 8.20
C ILE A 273 10.41 -5.56 7.65
N ILE A 274 10.90 -6.28 6.63
CA ILE A 274 10.23 -7.50 6.14
C ILE A 274 10.14 -8.55 7.24
N ALA A 275 11.28 -8.88 7.85
CA ALA A 275 11.34 -9.93 8.87
C ALA A 275 10.48 -9.56 10.08
N PHE A 276 10.59 -8.32 10.55
CA PHE A 276 9.78 -7.80 11.65
C PHE A 276 8.30 -7.82 11.32
N SER A 277 7.88 -7.40 10.12
CA SER A 277 6.46 -7.40 9.73
C SER A 277 5.89 -8.81 9.69
N ARG A 278 6.66 -9.81 9.24
CA ARG A 278 6.27 -11.23 9.29
C ARG A 278 6.07 -11.74 10.72
N ILE A 279 6.84 -11.22 11.68
CA ILE A 279 6.72 -11.57 13.11
C ILE A 279 5.52 -10.84 13.74
N TYR A 280 5.36 -9.55 13.47
CA TYR A 280 4.39 -8.69 14.15
C TYR A 280 2.96 -8.88 13.61
N LEU A 281 2.80 -9.01 12.29
CA LEU A 281 1.52 -9.20 11.60
C LEU A 281 1.14 -10.69 11.57
N ASP A 282 0.90 -11.28 12.74
CA ASP A 282 0.58 -12.70 12.90
C ASP A 282 -0.70 -13.14 12.14
N ASN A 283 -1.59 -12.20 11.83
CA ASN A 283 -2.85 -12.40 11.13
C ASN A 283 -2.81 -12.03 9.63
N PHE A 284 -1.63 -11.74 9.07
CA PHE A 284 -1.43 -11.60 7.62
C PHE A 284 -0.84 -12.89 7.03
N ASP A 285 -1.42 -13.39 5.95
CA ASP A 285 -0.92 -14.61 5.28
C ASP A 285 0.34 -14.32 4.47
N HIS A 286 0.39 -13.15 3.82
CA HIS A 286 1.49 -12.77 2.94
C HIS A 286 2.13 -11.44 3.34
N VAL A 287 3.46 -11.37 3.20
CA VAL A 287 4.30 -10.17 3.32
C VAL A 287 5.08 -10.19 2.03
N GLN A 288 4.83 -9.20 1.17
CA GLN A 288 5.36 -9.15 -0.17
C GLN A 288 6.69 -8.42 -0.18
N ALA A 289 7.70 -9.04 -0.79
CA ALA A 289 8.94 -8.37 -1.16
C ALA A 289 8.77 -7.64 -2.50
N SER A 290 9.48 -6.55 -2.71
CA SER A 290 9.39 -5.69 -3.89
C SER A 290 10.76 -5.55 -4.54
N TRP A 291 11.03 -6.37 -5.56
CA TRP A 291 12.20 -6.18 -6.42
C TRP A 291 12.11 -4.87 -7.23
N PHE A 292 10.90 -4.35 -7.45
CA PHE A 292 10.68 -3.13 -8.24
C PHE A 292 11.19 -1.91 -7.49
N SER A 293 10.87 -1.82 -6.20
CA SER A 293 11.31 -0.71 -5.36
C SER A 293 12.74 -0.90 -4.87
N GLU A 294 13.12 -2.12 -4.46
CA GLU A 294 14.40 -2.36 -3.79
C GLU A 294 15.52 -2.88 -4.70
N GLY A 295 15.18 -3.25 -5.94
CA GLY A 295 16.10 -3.82 -6.91
C GLY A 295 16.38 -5.31 -6.68
N LYS A 296 16.76 -6.01 -7.75
CA LYS A 296 16.92 -7.47 -7.83
C LYS A 296 17.81 -8.11 -6.74
N LYS A 297 18.77 -7.37 -6.18
CA LYS A 297 19.68 -7.91 -5.15
C LYS A 297 19.01 -7.97 -3.77
N THR A 298 18.10 -7.04 -3.50
CA THR A 298 17.56 -6.79 -2.16
C THR A 298 16.11 -7.24 -2.02
N GLY A 299 15.28 -6.96 -3.03
CA GLY A 299 13.87 -7.36 -3.08
C GLY A 299 13.68 -8.61 -3.91
#